data_AF-A0AAE2W407-F1
#
_entry.id   AF-A0AAE2W407-F1
#
_cell.length_a   1.000
_cell.length_b   1.000
_cell.length_c   1.000
_cell.angle_alpha   90.00
_cell.angle_beta   90.00
_cell.angle_gamma   90.00
#
_symmetry.space_group_name_H-M   'P 1'
#
loop_
_entity.id
_entity.type
_entity.pdbx_description
1 polymer ?
#
loop_
_entity_poly.entity_id
_entity_poly.type
_entity_poly.pdbx_seq_one_letter_code
_entity_poly.pdbx_strand_id
1 'polypeptide(L)'
;MNADENGSAASFFDILVNDAVGPFFVSLDDGVELMIEAPSSDDVAELDTTVSVHDQLDLLADEDTADTILDHYARRPISDLADLVDDIREHFGILVPPDHGWAYLVDEINRYGGDIEKDMWGMPNQADLSDWILDHPNLSWNKLFRLLPALPAGGFYHAAIADDDERADRILEMEADGDLPAPSKRPSLVGWTPERAELAAAVDLLQHILHGVWGASPKFKGKGGRPPKRRLGPQTARERAEERQTLREHDDIASQLLGTRYTRRYSNHRG
;
A
#
# COMPACT_ATOMS: atom_id res chain seq x y z
N MET A 1 -4.53 -20.55 -8.30
CA MET A 1 -4.52 -20.89 -9.75
C MET A 1 -3.05 -20.94 -10.12
N ASN A 2 -2.60 -22.06 -10.68
CA ASN A 2 -1.17 -22.29 -10.91
C ASN A 2 -0.64 -21.28 -11.93
N ALA A 3 0.40 -20.55 -11.54
CA ALA A 3 1.23 -19.78 -12.47
C ALA A 3 1.96 -20.76 -13.37
N ASP A 4 1.86 -20.54 -14.68
CA ASP A 4 2.48 -21.36 -15.70
C ASP A 4 4.00 -21.22 -15.65
N GLU A 5 4.68 -22.35 -15.47
CA GLU A 5 6.12 -22.50 -15.70
C GLU A 5 6.37 -22.36 -17.23
N ASN A 6 7.18 -21.36 -17.64
CA ASN A 6 7.67 -21.06 -19.00
C ASN A 6 6.85 -20.20 -19.98
N GLY A 7 5.98 -19.31 -19.50
CA GLY A 7 5.53 -18.15 -20.29
C GLY A 7 5.58 -16.93 -19.40
N SER A 8 6.28 -15.88 -19.81
CA SER A 8 6.20 -14.58 -19.12
C SER A 8 4.72 -14.25 -18.99
N ALA A 9 4.15 -14.37 -17.79
CA ALA A 9 2.82 -13.88 -17.55
C ALA A 9 2.88 -12.39 -17.95
N ALA A 10 2.04 -12.00 -18.90
CA ALA A 10 2.04 -10.63 -19.38
C ALA A 10 1.90 -9.69 -18.18
N SER A 11 2.78 -8.69 -18.10
CA SER A 11 2.79 -7.69 -17.04
C SER A 11 1.39 -7.08 -16.95
N PHE A 12 0.80 -7.08 -15.75
CA PHE A 12 -0.54 -6.53 -15.56
C PHE A 12 -0.55 -5.02 -15.87
N PHE A 13 0.54 -4.33 -15.57
CA PHE A 13 0.74 -2.94 -15.92
C PHE A 13 0.69 -2.74 -17.45
N ASP A 14 1.35 -3.59 -18.22
CA ASP A 14 1.34 -3.51 -19.69
C ASP A 14 -0.07 -3.68 -20.24
N ILE A 15 -0.82 -4.66 -19.71
CA ILE A 15 -2.23 -4.88 -20.07
C ILE A 15 -3.06 -3.65 -19.74
N LEU A 16 -2.89 -3.11 -18.53
CA LEU A 16 -3.63 -1.96 -18.03
C LEU A 16 -3.41 -0.72 -18.91
N VAL A 17 -2.17 -0.41 -19.29
CA VAL A 17 -1.85 0.74 -20.16
C VAL A 17 -2.39 0.55 -21.56
N ASN A 18 -2.20 -0.63 -22.15
CA ASN A 18 -2.69 -0.93 -23.50
C ASN A 18 -4.22 -0.87 -23.59
N ASP A 19 -4.92 -1.45 -22.61
CA ASP A 19 -6.39 -1.46 -22.59
C ASP A 19 -6.98 -0.06 -22.33
N ALA A 20 -6.27 0.80 -21.60
CA ALA A 20 -6.74 2.15 -21.27
C ALA A 20 -6.69 3.12 -22.46
N VAL A 21 -5.54 3.25 -23.13
CA VAL A 21 -5.29 4.35 -24.08
C VAL A 21 -4.88 3.92 -25.50
N GLY A 22 -4.42 2.68 -25.69
CA GLY A 22 -3.88 2.22 -26.97
C GLY A 22 -2.61 3.00 -27.43
N PRO A 23 -2.17 2.80 -28.69
CA PRO A 23 -0.93 3.40 -29.18
C PRO A 23 -1.03 4.92 -29.35
N PHE A 24 0.11 5.59 -29.24
CA PHE A 24 0.28 7.02 -29.51
C PHE A 24 0.76 7.24 -30.94
N PHE A 25 0.24 8.26 -31.63
CA PHE A 25 0.59 8.55 -33.02
C PHE A 25 1.33 9.88 -33.13
N VAL A 26 2.49 9.86 -33.78
CA VAL A 26 3.31 11.05 -34.03
C VAL A 26 3.29 11.37 -35.51
N SER A 27 2.84 12.58 -35.86
CA SER A 27 2.91 13.10 -37.22
C SER A 27 4.15 13.98 -37.41
N LEU A 28 5.04 13.59 -38.31
CA LEU A 28 6.23 14.34 -38.69
C LEU A 28 5.92 15.35 -39.83
N ASP A 29 6.75 16.38 -40.00
CA ASP A 29 6.50 17.47 -40.98
C ASP A 29 6.46 17.00 -42.44
N ASP A 30 7.11 15.88 -42.74
CA ASP A 30 7.15 15.27 -44.06
C ASP A 30 5.91 14.40 -44.34
N GLY A 31 4.97 14.34 -43.39
CA GLY A 31 3.73 13.58 -43.48
C GLY A 31 3.90 12.10 -43.12
N VAL A 32 5.06 11.69 -42.59
CA VAL A 32 5.24 10.36 -42.01
C VAL A 32 4.50 10.30 -40.67
N GLU A 33 3.69 9.26 -40.50
CA GLU A 33 2.99 8.97 -39.25
C GLU A 33 3.67 7.75 -38.61
N LEU A 34 4.19 7.97 -37.40
CA LEU A 34 4.82 6.94 -36.59
C LEU A 34 3.84 6.50 -35.50
N MET A 35 3.88 5.22 -35.16
CA MET A 35 3.06 4.62 -34.12
C MET A 35 3.97 4.18 -32.98
N ILE A 36 3.69 4.67 -31.79
CA ILE A 36 4.38 4.33 -30.56
C ILE A 36 3.44 3.46 -29.73
N GLU A 37 3.81 2.20 -29.54
CA GLU A 37 3.07 1.27 -28.67
C GLU A 37 3.27 1.64 -27.20
N ALA A 38 2.44 1.08 -26.30
CA ALA A 38 2.64 1.30 -24.87
C ALA A 38 4.02 0.79 -24.43
N PRO A 39 4.79 1.59 -23.65
CA PRO A 39 6.10 1.17 -23.17
C PRO A 39 5.97 -0.03 -22.21
N SER A 40 6.98 -0.89 -22.18
CA SER A 40 6.96 -2.04 -21.28
C SER A 40 7.07 -1.61 -19.82
N SER A 41 6.57 -2.44 -18.90
CA SER A 41 6.71 -2.17 -17.47
C SER A 41 8.14 -1.98 -17.01
N ASP A 42 9.10 -2.69 -17.64
CA ASP A 42 10.52 -2.59 -17.33
C ASP A 42 11.07 -1.22 -17.76
N ASP A 43 10.71 -0.76 -18.95
CA ASP A 43 11.13 0.56 -19.46
C ASP A 43 10.54 1.70 -18.62
N VAL A 44 9.26 1.57 -18.23
CA VAL A 44 8.61 2.54 -17.33
C VAL A 44 9.29 2.56 -15.96
N ALA A 45 9.69 1.41 -15.42
CA ALA A 45 10.45 1.36 -14.17
C ALA A 45 11.82 2.04 -14.27
N GLU A 46 12.49 1.94 -15.42
CA GLU A 46 13.81 2.55 -15.64
C GLU A 46 13.77 4.08 -15.68
N LEU A 47 12.62 4.69 -16.02
CA LEU A 47 12.42 6.15 -16.02
C LEU A 47 12.78 6.84 -14.69
N ASP A 48 12.75 6.13 -13.55
CA ASP A 48 13.17 6.68 -12.25
C ASP A 48 14.63 7.15 -12.24
N THR A 49 15.47 6.57 -13.09
CA THR A 49 16.90 6.86 -13.16
C THR A 49 17.32 7.61 -14.43
N THR A 50 16.43 7.73 -15.40
CA THR A 50 16.72 8.28 -16.73
C THR A 50 16.45 9.78 -16.79
N VAL A 51 17.52 10.57 -16.99
CA VAL A 51 17.46 12.05 -16.95
C VAL A 51 17.52 12.69 -18.33
N SER A 52 18.10 12.00 -19.32
CA SER A 52 18.26 12.48 -20.69
C SER A 52 16.95 12.31 -21.46
N VAL A 53 16.54 13.35 -22.20
CA VAL A 53 15.33 13.30 -23.04
C VAL A 53 15.48 12.25 -24.15
N HIS A 54 16.70 12.02 -24.66
CA HIS A 54 16.94 11.02 -25.70
C HIS A 54 16.78 9.61 -25.12
N ASP A 55 17.44 9.35 -23.99
CA ASP A 55 17.34 8.06 -23.29
C ASP A 55 15.90 7.80 -22.82
N GLN A 56 15.13 8.83 -22.46
CA GLN A 56 13.70 8.68 -22.18
C GLN A 56 12.90 8.29 -23.42
N LEU A 57 13.20 8.86 -24.59
CA LEU A 57 12.55 8.45 -25.84
C LEU A 57 12.87 7.00 -26.19
N ASP A 58 14.13 6.57 -25.99
CA ASP A 58 14.57 5.19 -26.23
C ASP A 58 13.83 4.16 -25.33
N LEU A 59 13.37 4.59 -24.15
CA LEU A 59 12.53 3.78 -23.27
C LEU A 59 11.04 3.81 -23.66
N LEU A 60 10.59 4.83 -24.39
CA LEU A 60 9.18 5.05 -24.69
C LEU A 60 8.76 4.57 -26.09
N ALA A 61 9.72 4.36 -26.98
CA ALA A 61 9.50 3.92 -28.35
C ALA A 61 10.49 2.80 -28.72
N ASP A 62 10.14 1.99 -29.72
CA ASP A 62 11.10 1.03 -30.27
C ASP A 62 12.30 1.75 -30.94
N GLU A 63 13.43 1.06 -31.04
CA GLU A 63 14.71 1.60 -31.53
C GLU A 63 14.56 2.29 -32.90
N ASP A 64 13.86 1.67 -33.86
CA ASP A 64 13.68 2.22 -35.21
C ASP A 64 12.83 3.51 -35.19
N THR A 65 11.76 3.51 -34.38
CA THR A 65 10.88 4.68 -34.21
C THR A 65 11.60 5.82 -33.49
N ALA A 66 12.33 5.53 -32.41
CA ALA A 66 13.11 6.51 -31.65
C ALA A 66 14.18 7.15 -32.53
N ASP A 67 14.97 6.37 -33.27
CA ASP A 67 15.99 6.86 -34.20
C ASP A 67 15.38 7.78 -35.27
N THR A 68 14.23 7.39 -35.83
CA THR A 68 13.53 8.20 -36.84
C THR A 68 13.08 9.55 -36.28
N ILE A 69 12.54 9.56 -35.05
CA ILE A 69 12.14 10.79 -34.36
C ILE A 69 13.38 11.66 -34.09
N LEU A 70 14.47 11.08 -33.56
CA LEU A 70 15.69 11.82 -33.25
C LEU A 70 16.31 12.45 -34.50
N ASP A 71 16.35 11.74 -35.62
CA ASP A 71 16.83 12.27 -36.90
C ASP A 71 15.99 13.46 -37.38
N HIS A 72 14.67 13.39 -37.22
CA HIS A 72 13.76 14.47 -37.61
C HIS A 72 13.90 15.70 -36.70
N TYR A 73 14.12 15.48 -35.40
CA TYR A 73 14.27 16.53 -34.39
C TYR A 73 15.71 17.05 -34.24
N ALA A 74 16.72 16.43 -34.89
CA ALA A 74 18.13 16.79 -34.76
C ALA A 74 18.48 18.26 -35.09
N ARG A 75 17.64 18.94 -35.88
CA ARG A 75 17.82 20.36 -36.26
C ARG A 75 16.85 21.30 -35.56
N ARG A 76 15.97 20.78 -34.71
CA ARG A 76 14.99 21.55 -33.94
C ARG A 76 15.54 21.93 -32.57
N PRO A 77 14.94 22.92 -31.89
CA PRO A 77 15.17 23.15 -30.47
C PRO A 77 14.92 21.88 -29.65
N ILE A 78 15.75 21.63 -28.64
CA ILE A 78 15.58 20.45 -27.75
C ILE A 78 14.27 20.50 -26.95
N SER A 79 13.69 21.69 -26.77
CA SER A 79 12.37 21.87 -26.16
C SER A 79 11.29 21.14 -26.93
N ASP A 80 11.35 21.13 -28.26
CA ASP A 80 10.32 20.51 -29.09
C ASP A 80 10.32 18.98 -28.93
N LEU A 81 11.50 18.39 -28.71
CA LEU A 81 11.64 16.97 -28.39
C LEU A 81 11.17 16.67 -26.96
N ALA A 82 11.50 17.55 -26.00
CA ALA A 82 11.04 17.41 -24.62
C ALA A 82 9.50 17.49 -24.54
N ASP A 83 8.88 18.41 -25.26
CA ASP A 83 7.42 18.53 -25.35
C ASP A 83 6.80 17.25 -25.94
N LEU A 84 7.40 16.66 -26.99
CA LEU A 84 6.95 15.38 -27.55
C LEU A 84 7.07 14.23 -26.55
N VAL A 85 8.19 14.13 -25.83
CA VAL A 85 8.39 13.10 -24.80
C VAL A 85 7.37 13.27 -23.68
N ASP A 86 7.09 14.51 -23.26
CA ASP A 86 6.06 14.79 -22.27
C ASP A 86 4.66 14.44 -22.79
N ASP A 87 4.34 14.71 -24.06
CA ASP A 87 3.06 14.32 -24.69
C ASP A 87 2.90 12.78 -24.73
N ILE A 88 3.95 12.03 -25.08
CA ILE A 88 3.95 10.55 -25.05
C ILE A 88 3.69 10.05 -23.63
N ARG A 89 4.40 10.61 -22.65
CA ARG A 89 4.24 10.24 -21.24
C ARG A 89 2.88 10.64 -20.70
N GLU A 90 2.31 11.75 -21.15
CA GLU A 90 0.97 12.21 -20.78
C GLU A 90 -0.09 11.23 -21.31
N HIS A 91 0.03 10.81 -22.58
CA HIS A 91 -0.88 9.85 -23.20
C HIS A 91 -0.92 8.53 -22.44
N PHE A 92 0.23 8.00 -22.03
CA PHE A 92 0.32 6.75 -21.25
C PHE A 92 0.10 6.93 -19.74
N GLY A 93 -0.24 8.14 -19.26
CA GLY A 93 -0.48 8.39 -17.83
C GLY A 93 0.77 8.30 -16.94
N ILE A 94 1.96 8.45 -17.54
CA ILE A 94 3.28 8.34 -16.89
C ILE A 94 4.10 9.64 -16.89
N LEU A 95 3.45 10.78 -17.12
CA LEU A 95 4.10 12.10 -17.07
C LEU A 95 4.49 12.48 -15.64
N VAL A 96 3.58 12.30 -14.69
CA VAL A 96 3.78 12.71 -13.28
C VAL A 96 4.24 11.51 -12.45
N PRO A 97 5.51 11.46 -12.02
CA PRO A 97 6.02 10.35 -11.24
C PRO A 97 5.36 10.27 -9.86
N PRO A 98 5.07 9.06 -9.37
CA PRO A 98 4.64 8.87 -7.99
C PRO A 98 5.78 9.14 -7.00
N ASP A 99 5.45 9.47 -5.76
CA ASP A 99 6.42 9.80 -4.70
C ASP A 99 7.39 8.64 -4.39
N HIS A 100 6.97 7.41 -4.69
CA HIS A 100 7.75 6.18 -4.48
C HIS A 100 8.50 5.70 -5.74
N GLY A 101 8.36 6.38 -6.88
CA GLY A 101 8.96 6.00 -8.15
C GLY A 101 8.12 5.04 -9.00
N TRP A 102 8.38 5.04 -10.31
CA TRP A 102 7.74 4.16 -11.29
C TRP A 102 8.02 2.70 -11.01
N ALA A 103 9.25 2.34 -10.63
CA ALA A 103 9.60 0.95 -10.33
C ALA A 103 8.73 0.36 -9.21
N TYR A 104 8.43 1.16 -8.18
CA TYR A 104 7.54 0.74 -7.10
C TYR A 104 6.09 0.60 -7.56
N LEU A 105 5.59 1.55 -8.37
CA LEU A 105 4.24 1.47 -8.91
C LEU A 105 4.06 0.24 -9.80
N VAL A 106 4.99 0.03 -10.73
CA VAL A 106 4.99 -1.12 -11.63
C VAL A 106 4.99 -2.42 -10.84
N ASP A 107 5.85 -2.58 -9.84
CA ASP A 107 5.89 -3.79 -8.99
C ASP A 107 4.55 -3.99 -8.25
N GLU A 108 3.98 -2.93 -7.65
CA GLU A 108 2.71 -3.03 -6.91
C GLU A 108 1.54 -3.39 -7.84
N ILE A 109 1.47 -2.80 -9.04
CA ILE A 109 0.41 -3.08 -10.02
C ILE A 109 0.59 -4.48 -10.63
N ASN A 110 1.81 -4.90 -10.93
CA ASN A 110 2.08 -6.25 -11.46
C ASN A 110 1.76 -7.35 -10.45
N ARG A 111 2.11 -7.15 -9.18
CA ARG A 111 1.82 -8.12 -8.12
C ARG A 111 0.36 -8.16 -7.72
N TYR A 112 -0.30 -6.99 -7.61
CA TYR A 112 -1.59 -6.90 -6.93
C TYR A 112 -2.69 -6.19 -7.73
N GLY A 113 -2.43 -5.71 -8.95
CA GLY A 113 -3.38 -4.93 -9.76
C GLY A 113 -4.76 -5.59 -9.90
N GLY A 114 -4.79 -6.88 -10.24
CA GLY A 114 -6.05 -7.62 -10.38
C GLY A 114 -6.82 -7.81 -9.06
N ASP A 115 -6.16 -7.76 -7.90
CA ASP A 115 -6.82 -7.81 -6.60
C ASP A 115 -7.24 -6.42 -6.10
N ILE A 116 -6.48 -5.38 -6.48
CA ILE A 116 -6.85 -3.98 -6.30
C ILE A 116 -8.16 -3.68 -7.05
N GLU A 117 -8.27 -4.07 -8.32
CA GLU A 117 -9.50 -3.86 -9.12
C GLU A 117 -10.72 -4.53 -8.50
N LYS A 118 -10.59 -5.79 -8.04
CA LYS A 118 -11.68 -6.51 -7.38
C LYS A 118 -12.19 -5.79 -6.14
N ASP A 119 -11.28 -5.25 -5.33
CA ASP A 119 -11.65 -4.46 -4.15
C ASP A 119 -12.30 -3.13 -4.54
N MET A 120 -11.85 -2.50 -5.63
CA MET A 120 -12.40 -1.25 -6.15
C MET A 120 -13.80 -1.40 -6.74
N TRP A 121 -14.15 -2.54 -7.37
CA TRP A 121 -15.52 -2.82 -7.84
C TRP A 121 -16.56 -2.80 -6.72
N GLY A 122 -16.15 -3.09 -5.48
CA GLY A 122 -16.99 -3.03 -4.29
C GLY A 122 -17.21 -1.61 -3.75
N MET A 123 -16.49 -0.60 -4.26
CA MET A 123 -16.55 0.77 -3.77
C MET A 123 -17.67 1.59 -4.42
N PRO A 124 -18.25 2.57 -3.70
CA PRO A 124 -19.13 3.54 -4.30
C PRO A 124 -18.39 4.31 -5.42
N ASN A 125 -19.04 4.42 -6.58
CA ASN A 125 -18.53 4.97 -7.84
C ASN A 125 -17.73 4.02 -8.74
N GLN A 126 -17.47 2.75 -8.34
CA GLN A 126 -16.86 1.72 -9.19
C GLN A 126 -15.66 2.22 -10.00
N ALA A 127 -14.72 2.91 -9.33
CA ALA A 127 -13.51 3.38 -9.99
C ALA A 127 -12.74 2.19 -10.58
N ASP A 128 -12.19 2.38 -11.76
CA ASP A 128 -11.38 1.40 -12.48
C ASP A 128 -9.89 1.82 -12.41
N LEU A 129 -8.94 0.89 -12.39
CA LEU A 129 -7.52 1.27 -12.40
C LEU A 129 -7.15 2.05 -13.66
N SER A 130 -7.82 1.78 -14.78
CA SER A 130 -7.63 2.51 -16.04
C SER A 130 -7.95 4.01 -15.92
N ASP A 131 -8.78 4.41 -14.95
CA ASP A 131 -9.09 5.83 -14.69
C ASP A 131 -7.84 6.62 -14.26
N TRP A 132 -6.85 5.96 -13.62
CA TRP A 132 -5.58 6.60 -13.22
C TRP A 132 -4.65 6.88 -14.39
N ILE A 133 -4.87 6.23 -15.54
CA ILE A 133 -4.17 6.50 -16.79
C ILE A 133 -4.93 7.57 -17.57
N LEU A 134 -6.23 7.35 -17.79
CA LEU A 134 -7.10 8.21 -18.58
C LEU A 134 -7.29 9.61 -18.01
N ASP A 135 -7.42 9.72 -16.68
CA ASP A 135 -7.64 10.98 -15.97
C ASP A 135 -6.50 11.28 -14.99
N HIS A 136 -5.26 10.87 -15.33
CA HIS A 136 -4.08 11.07 -14.49
C HIS A 136 -3.86 12.51 -13.95
N PRO A 137 -4.29 13.62 -14.61
CA PRO A 137 -4.17 14.96 -14.05
C PRO A 137 -5.05 15.15 -12.80
N ASN A 138 -6.22 14.51 -12.75
CA ASN A 138 -7.13 14.54 -11.61
C ASN A 138 -6.96 13.33 -10.69
N LEU A 139 -6.55 12.17 -11.22
CA LEU A 139 -6.34 10.90 -10.52
C LEU A 139 -4.85 10.51 -10.58
N SER A 140 -3.99 11.29 -9.91
CA SER A 140 -2.57 10.95 -9.80
C SER A 140 -2.34 9.59 -9.13
N TRP A 141 -1.29 8.86 -9.50
CA TRP A 141 -0.84 7.62 -8.83
C TRP A 141 -0.64 7.77 -7.31
N ASN A 142 -0.20 8.94 -6.85
CA ASN A 142 -0.12 9.25 -5.42
C ASN A 142 -1.48 9.20 -4.68
N LYS A 143 -2.59 9.43 -5.38
CA LYS A 143 -3.94 9.23 -4.83
C LYS A 143 -4.28 7.75 -4.72
N LEU A 144 -3.84 6.92 -5.69
CA LEU A 144 -3.97 5.47 -5.61
C LEU A 144 -3.26 4.95 -4.37
N PHE A 145 -1.98 5.30 -4.16
CA PHE A 145 -1.23 4.86 -2.98
C PHE A 145 -1.83 5.29 -1.65
N ARG A 146 -2.54 6.43 -1.59
CA ARG A 146 -3.30 6.83 -0.40
C ARG A 146 -4.59 6.05 -0.22
N LEU A 147 -5.16 5.53 -1.31
CA LEU A 147 -6.36 4.70 -1.32
C LEU A 147 -6.06 3.25 -0.94
N LEU A 148 -4.94 2.67 -1.35
CA LEU A 148 -4.60 1.26 -1.10
C LEU A 148 -4.74 0.84 0.38
N PRO A 149 -4.23 1.61 1.37
CA PRO A 149 -4.41 1.28 2.80
C PRO A 149 -5.86 1.41 3.29
N ALA A 150 -6.70 2.17 2.57
CA ALA A 150 -8.11 2.38 2.87
C ALA A 150 -9.05 1.36 2.17
N LEU A 151 -8.50 0.48 1.31
CA LEU A 151 -9.26 -0.64 0.75
C LEU A 151 -9.85 -1.52 1.88
N PRO A 152 -10.95 -2.23 1.63
CA PRO A 152 -11.66 -3.01 2.65
C PRO A 152 -10.74 -3.96 3.43
N ALA A 153 -10.81 -3.91 4.76
CA ALA A 153 -10.00 -4.77 5.62
C ALA A 153 -10.40 -6.26 5.47
N GLY A 154 -9.50 -7.06 4.89
CA GLY A 154 -9.77 -8.45 4.50
C GLY A 154 -10.33 -8.60 3.08
N GLY A 155 -10.23 -7.56 2.26
CA GLY A 155 -10.43 -7.62 0.81
C GLY A 155 -9.31 -8.38 0.08
N PHE A 156 -9.41 -8.45 -1.24
CA PHE A 156 -8.49 -9.18 -2.10
C PHE A 156 -7.06 -8.62 -2.03
N TYR A 157 -6.90 -7.29 -2.05
CA TYR A 157 -5.57 -6.66 -1.99
C TYR A 157 -4.82 -7.00 -0.69
N HIS A 158 -5.49 -6.83 0.46
CA HIS A 158 -4.90 -7.13 1.76
C HIS A 158 -4.64 -8.63 1.95
N ALA A 159 -5.47 -9.49 1.34
CA ALA A 159 -5.24 -10.93 1.34
C ALA A 159 -4.03 -11.31 0.48
N ALA A 160 -3.87 -10.71 -0.70
CA ALA A 160 -2.73 -10.93 -1.58
C ALA A 160 -1.41 -10.49 -0.93
N ILE A 161 -1.39 -9.32 -0.27
CA ILE A 161 -0.22 -8.89 0.51
C ILE A 161 0.11 -9.86 1.64
N ALA A 162 -0.91 -10.38 2.33
CA ALA A 162 -0.70 -11.30 3.45
C ALA A 162 -0.22 -12.69 3.01
N ASP A 163 -0.38 -13.03 1.73
CA ASP A 163 0.07 -14.29 1.11
C ASP A 163 1.39 -14.11 0.32
N ASP A 164 1.95 -12.90 0.28
CA ASP A 164 3.23 -12.60 -0.38
C ASP A 164 4.41 -12.84 0.59
N ASP A 165 5.00 -14.03 0.50
CA ASP A 165 6.13 -14.45 1.31
C ASP A 165 7.37 -13.55 1.10
N GLU A 166 7.65 -13.11 -0.12
CA GLU A 166 8.82 -12.25 -0.41
C GLU A 166 8.69 -10.87 0.25
N ARG A 167 7.48 -10.30 0.23
CA ARG A 167 7.18 -9.04 0.92
C ARG A 167 7.24 -9.24 2.43
N ALA A 168 6.76 -10.37 2.95
CA ALA A 168 6.85 -10.69 4.36
C ALA A 168 8.31 -10.79 4.84
N ASP A 169 9.17 -11.47 4.09
CA ASP A 169 10.59 -11.59 4.40
C ASP A 169 11.30 -10.23 4.41
N ARG A 170 11.03 -9.37 3.40
CA ARG A 170 11.57 -8.00 3.37
C ARG A 170 11.13 -7.17 4.58
N ILE A 171 9.87 -7.26 4.99
CA ILE A 171 9.37 -6.56 6.18
C ILE A 171 10.09 -7.05 7.44
N LEU A 172 10.31 -8.35 7.58
CA LEU A 172 11.01 -8.93 8.72
C LEU A 172 12.49 -8.48 8.78
N GLU A 173 13.15 -8.37 7.62
CA GLU A 173 14.50 -7.81 7.52
C GLU A 173 14.53 -6.34 7.97
N MET A 174 13.62 -5.50 7.47
CA MET A 174 13.51 -4.09 7.87
C MET A 174 13.17 -3.93 9.37
N GLU A 175 12.34 -4.82 9.94
CA GLU A 175 12.08 -4.85 11.38
C GLU A 175 13.33 -5.25 12.18
N ALA A 176 14.13 -6.18 11.67
CA ALA A 176 15.37 -6.62 12.30
C ALA A 176 16.45 -5.52 12.29
N ASP A 177 16.51 -4.75 11.21
CA ASP A 177 17.42 -3.61 11.04
C ASP A 177 16.94 -2.36 11.79
N GLY A 178 15.68 -2.35 12.26
CA GLY A 178 15.11 -1.28 13.07
C GLY A 178 14.55 -0.11 12.26
N ASP A 179 14.38 -0.28 10.94
CA ASP A 179 13.79 0.71 10.05
C ASP A 179 12.26 0.82 10.23
N LEU A 180 11.63 -0.25 10.74
CA LEU A 180 10.20 -0.29 11.03
C LEU A 180 9.92 -0.35 12.54
N PRO A 181 8.88 0.36 13.01
CA PRO A 181 8.44 0.24 14.40
C PRO A 181 7.85 -1.14 14.64
N ALA A 182 8.17 -1.74 15.78
CA ALA A 182 7.62 -3.03 16.17
C ALA A 182 6.08 -3.04 16.09
N PRO A 183 5.46 -4.12 15.59
CA PRO A 183 4.03 -4.17 15.37
C PRO A 183 3.24 -3.99 16.67
N SER A 184 2.12 -3.27 16.57
CA SER A 184 1.23 -3.07 17.70
C SER A 184 0.66 -4.42 18.17
N LYS A 185 0.73 -4.68 19.49
CA LYS A 185 0.07 -5.85 20.11
C LYS A 185 -1.45 -5.77 20.09
N ARG A 186 -2.02 -4.60 19.78
CA ARG A 186 -3.45 -4.37 19.67
C ARG A 186 -3.85 -4.38 18.20
N PRO A 187 -4.99 -4.99 17.85
CA PRO A 187 -5.53 -4.92 16.49
C PRO A 187 -5.88 -3.47 16.13
N SER A 188 -5.95 -3.19 14.83
CA SER A 188 -6.38 -1.89 14.31
C SER A 188 -7.83 -1.61 14.68
N LEU A 189 -8.15 -0.32 14.85
CA LEU A 189 -9.54 0.14 14.95
C LEU A 189 -10.24 0.09 13.58
N VAL A 190 -9.47 0.22 12.50
CA VAL A 190 -9.99 0.13 11.12
C VAL A 190 -10.49 -1.29 10.88
N GLY A 191 -11.73 -1.41 10.43
CA GLY A 191 -12.39 -2.71 10.24
C GLY A 191 -12.79 -3.42 11.54
N TRP A 192 -12.69 -2.78 12.71
CA TRP A 192 -13.22 -3.35 13.95
C TRP A 192 -14.70 -3.01 14.13
N THR A 193 -15.56 -3.87 13.58
CA THR A 193 -17.01 -3.69 13.63
C THR A 193 -17.62 -4.19 14.95
N PRO A 194 -18.86 -3.80 15.28
CA PRO A 194 -19.58 -4.36 16.44
C PRO A 194 -19.64 -5.89 16.42
N GLU A 195 -19.84 -6.50 15.26
CA GLU A 195 -19.88 -7.96 15.09
C GLU A 195 -18.54 -8.59 15.43
N ARG A 196 -17.42 -8.01 14.96
CA ARG A 196 -16.07 -8.48 15.33
C ARG A 196 -15.79 -8.31 16.83
N ALA A 197 -16.29 -7.24 17.44
CA ALA A 197 -16.19 -7.02 18.88
C ALA A 197 -16.98 -8.07 19.68
N GLU A 198 -18.20 -8.40 19.25
CA GLU A 198 -19.02 -9.46 19.86
C GLU A 198 -18.38 -10.84 19.70
N LEU A 199 -17.84 -11.15 18.53
CA LEU A 199 -17.10 -12.39 18.29
C LEU A 199 -15.86 -12.49 19.19
N ALA A 200 -15.09 -11.40 19.34
CA ALA A 200 -13.95 -11.37 20.25
C ALA A 200 -14.38 -11.60 21.70
N ALA A 201 -15.49 -10.98 22.14
CA ALA A 201 -16.05 -11.21 23.47
C ALA A 201 -16.52 -12.65 23.68
N ALA A 202 -17.12 -13.27 22.65
CA ALA A 202 -17.53 -14.67 22.67
C ALA A 202 -16.33 -15.61 22.80
N VAL A 203 -15.25 -15.38 22.05
CA VAL A 203 -14.01 -16.17 22.15
C VAL A 203 -13.40 -16.04 23.55
N ASP A 204 -13.33 -14.84 24.11
CA ASP A 204 -12.82 -14.62 25.47
C ASP A 204 -13.68 -15.37 26.51
N LEU A 205 -15.02 -15.34 26.37
CA LEU A 205 -15.93 -16.08 27.25
C LEU A 205 -15.70 -17.60 27.15
N LEU A 206 -15.57 -18.14 25.94
CA LEU A 206 -15.32 -19.56 25.71
C LEU A 206 -13.99 -20.01 26.33
N GLN A 207 -12.94 -19.19 26.27
CA GLN A 207 -11.67 -19.48 26.94
C GLN A 207 -11.82 -19.55 28.46
N HIS A 208 -12.62 -18.66 29.06
CA HIS A 208 -12.90 -18.70 30.50
C HIS A 208 -13.74 -19.90 30.90
N ILE A 209 -14.73 -20.28 30.09
CA ILE A 209 -15.52 -21.51 30.32
C ILE A 209 -14.61 -22.73 30.26
N LEU A 210 -13.75 -22.83 29.23
CA LEU A 210 -12.79 -23.92 29.11
C LEU A 210 -11.86 -23.99 30.33
N HIS A 211 -11.33 -22.85 30.77
CA HIS A 211 -10.51 -22.77 31.99
C HIS A 211 -11.28 -23.22 33.23
N GLY A 212 -12.53 -22.79 33.38
CA GLY A 212 -13.41 -23.19 34.49
C GLY A 212 -13.69 -24.69 34.50
N VAL A 213 -13.98 -25.29 33.35
CA VAL A 213 -14.22 -26.74 33.20
C VAL A 213 -12.97 -27.54 33.58
N TRP A 214 -11.79 -27.11 33.10
CA TRP A 214 -10.53 -27.73 33.48
C TRP A 214 -10.21 -27.57 34.97
N GLY A 215 -10.43 -26.38 35.53
CA GLY A 215 -10.22 -26.11 36.95
C GLY A 215 -11.16 -26.87 37.88
N ALA A 216 -12.38 -27.15 37.43
CA ALA A 216 -13.38 -27.94 38.15
C ALA A 216 -13.14 -29.46 38.05
N SER A 217 -12.35 -29.93 37.07
CA SER A 217 -12.03 -31.34 36.91
C SER A 217 -11.28 -31.90 38.12
N PRO A 218 -11.72 -33.00 38.75
CA PRO A 218 -11.03 -33.61 39.88
C PRO A 218 -9.57 -33.98 39.59
N LYS A 219 -9.24 -34.26 38.32
CA LYS A 219 -7.88 -34.60 37.87
C LYS A 219 -6.93 -33.39 37.85
N PHE A 220 -7.46 -32.18 37.68
CA PHE A 220 -6.69 -30.94 37.51
C PHE A 220 -7.01 -29.88 38.58
N LYS A 221 -7.77 -30.26 39.62
CA LYS A 221 -8.16 -29.40 40.74
C LYS A 221 -6.91 -28.76 41.36
N GLY A 222 -6.86 -27.44 41.35
CA GLY A 222 -5.72 -26.64 41.84
C GLY A 222 -4.52 -26.51 40.89
N LYS A 223 -4.55 -27.18 39.73
CA LYS A 223 -3.48 -27.12 38.70
C LYS A 223 -3.83 -26.24 37.48
N GLY A 224 -5.03 -25.66 37.44
CA GLY A 224 -5.54 -24.88 36.30
C GLY A 224 -4.85 -23.54 36.03
N GLY A 225 -3.85 -23.14 36.83
CA GLY A 225 -3.14 -21.88 36.60
C GLY A 225 -4.02 -20.63 36.76
N ARG A 226 -3.51 -19.49 36.26
CA ARG A 226 -4.27 -18.23 36.27
C ARG A 226 -5.33 -18.22 35.17
N PRO A 227 -6.49 -17.58 35.38
CA PRO A 227 -7.48 -17.40 34.33
C PRO A 227 -6.85 -16.75 33.09
N PRO A 228 -7.30 -17.14 31.88
CA PRO A 228 -6.85 -16.50 30.65
C PRO A 228 -7.15 -15.01 30.71
N LYS A 229 -6.18 -14.18 30.31
CA LYS A 229 -6.43 -12.74 30.19
C LYS A 229 -7.28 -12.51 28.94
N ARG A 230 -8.21 -11.55 29.03
CA ARG A 230 -8.94 -11.05 27.86
C ARG A 230 -7.96 -10.56 26.80
N ARG A 231 -8.26 -10.85 25.54
CA ARG A 231 -7.46 -10.35 24.42
C ARG A 231 -7.54 -8.82 24.39
N LEU A 232 -6.44 -8.18 23.99
CA LEU A 232 -6.45 -6.74 23.85
C LEU A 232 -7.24 -6.38 22.59
N GLY A 233 -8.36 -5.68 22.76
CA GLY A 233 -9.06 -5.04 21.66
C GLY A 233 -8.31 -3.80 21.15
N PRO A 234 -8.79 -3.23 20.02
CA PRO A 234 -8.31 -1.92 19.58
C PRO A 234 -8.64 -0.90 20.66
N GLN A 235 -7.81 0.13 20.77
CA GLN A 235 -7.97 1.14 21.80
C GLN A 235 -8.55 2.42 21.20
N THR A 236 -9.72 2.83 21.69
CA THR A 236 -10.34 4.07 21.22
C THR A 236 -9.65 5.30 21.83
N ALA A 237 -9.84 6.47 21.21
CA ALA A 237 -9.32 7.73 21.77
C ALA A 237 -9.92 8.03 23.17
N ARG A 238 -11.18 7.65 23.38
CA ARG A 238 -11.86 7.79 24.68
C ARG A 238 -11.22 6.90 25.73
N GLU A 239 -11.00 5.62 25.43
CA GLU A 239 -10.32 4.69 26.36
C GLU A 239 -8.91 5.15 26.69
N ARG A 240 -8.15 5.65 25.70
CA ARG A 240 -6.84 6.28 25.94
C ARG A 240 -6.92 7.51 26.85
N ALA A 241 -8.02 8.26 26.80
CA ALA A 241 -8.22 9.41 27.68
C ALA A 241 -8.58 8.98 29.11
N GLU A 242 -9.48 7.99 29.26
CA GLU A 242 -9.86 7.41 30.55
C GLU A 242 -8.65 6.74 31.24
N GLU A 243 -7.83 5.98 30.51
CA GLU A 243 -6.59 5.39 31.04
C GLU A 243 -5.62 6.48 31.50
N ARG A 244 -5.42 7.54 30.71
CA ARG A 244 -4.59 8.68 31.13
C ARG A 244 -5.13 9.37 32.38
N GLN A 245 -6.46 9.48 32.52
CA GLN A 245 -7.07 10.08 33.70
C GLN A 245 -6.87 9.20 34.94
N THR A 246 -7.18 7.90 34.85
CA THR A 246 -7.00 6.96 35.96
C THR A 246 -5.53 6.86 36.40
N LEU A 247 -4.58 6.92 35.46
CA LEU A 247 -3.16 6.97 35.79
C LEU A 247 -2.77 8.25 36.52
N ARG A 248 -3.35 9.39 36.15
CA ARG A 248 -3.15 10.67 36.88
C ARG A 248 -3.71 10.58 38.29
N GLU A 249 -4.93 10.06 38.45
CA GLU A 249 -5.56 9.87 39.76
C GLU A 249 -4.73 8.91 40.63
N HIS A 250 -4.23 7.82 40.05
CA HIS A 250 -3.32 6.91 40.72
C HIS A 250 -2.03 7.60 41.15
N ASP A 251 -1.39 8.38 40.28
CA ASP A 251 -0.17 9.14 40.59
C ASP A 251 -0.43 10.17 41.69
N ASP A 252 -1.61 10.81 41.70
CA ASP A 252 -2.03 11.73 42.76
C ASP A 252 -2.19 11.01 44.11
N ILE A 253 -2.92 9.90 44.16
CA ILE A 253 -3.11 9.10 45.37
C ILE A 253 -1.78 8.53 45.87
N ALA A 254 -0.97 7.96 44.97
CA ALA A 254 0.33 7.38 45.32
C ALA A 254 1.29 8.46 45.85
N SER A 255 1.27 9.66 45.28
CA SER A 255 2.06 10.79 45.79
C SER A 255 1.60 11.27 47.17
N GLN A 256 0.30 11.21 47.49
CA GLN A 256 -0.21 11.54 48.81
C GLN A 256 0.18 10.48 49.86
N LEU A 257 0.15 9.20 49.51
CA LEU A 257 0.46 8.10 50.42
C LEU A 257 1.96 7.90 50.66
N LEU A 258 2.78 8.05 49.61
CA LEU A 258 4.23 7.75 49.64
C LEU A 258 5.10 9.01 49.71
N GLY A 259 4.52 10.20 49.57
CA GLY A 259 5.20 11.48 49.68
C GLY A 259 6.37 11.62 48.69
N THR A 260 7.51 12.11 49.18
CA THR A 260 8.71 12.40 48.37
C THR A 260 9.40 11.16 47.79
N ARG A 261 8.99 9.95 48.18
CA ARG A 261 9.56 8.70 47.65
C ARG A 261 8.90 8.23 46.35
N TYR A 262 7.80 8.87 45.94
CA TYR A 262 7.07 8.52 44.73
C TYR A 262 7.39 9.49 43.58
N THR A 263 8.04 8.98 42.54
CA THR A 263 8.26 9.73 41.30
C THR A 263 7.03 9.57 40.41
N ARG A 264 6.28 10.66 40.22
CA ARG A 264 5.14 10.68 39.27
C ARG A 264 5.62 10.37 37.86
N ARG A 265 4.86 9.53 37.16
CA ARG A 265 5.17 9.13 35.77
C ARG A 265 4.49 10.05 34.77
N TYR A 266 3.36 10.65 35.15
CA TYR A 266 2.63 11.62 34.33
C TYR A 266 2.54 12.96 35.06
N SER A 267 3.48 13.87 34.76
CA SER A 267 3.38 15.27 35.17
C SER A 267 2.86 16.10 34.00
N ASN A 268 2.05 17.12 34.29
CA ASN A 268 1.53 18.03 33.26
C ASN A 268 2.68 18.69 32.49
N HIS A 269 2.97 18.24 31.27
CA HIS A 269 3.58 19.11 30.28
C HIS A 269 2.50 20.08 29.81
N ARG A 270 2.44 21.25 30.45
CA ARG A 270 1.92 22.47 29.83
C ARG A 270 3.11 23.16 29.17
N GLY A 271 3.25 22.95 27.87
CA GLY A 271 3.92 23.84 26.93
C GLY A 271 2.91 24.16 25.85
#